data_AF-A0A293LQH3-F1
#
_entry.id   AF-A0A293LQH3-F1
#
_cell.length_a   1.000
_cell.length_b   1.000
_cell.length_c   1.000
_cell.angle_alpha   90.00
_cell.angle_beta   90.00
_cell.angle_gamma   90.00
#
_symmetry.space_group_name_H-M   'P 1'
#
loop_
_entity.id
_entity.type
_entity.pdbx_description
1 polymer ?
#
loop_
_entity_poly.entity_id
_entity_poly.type
_entity_poly.pdbx_seq_one_letter_code
_entity_poly.pdbx_strand_id
1 'polypeptide(L)'
;MSPQALSNSERQSLLQRIAELESQCRGEKRKVRKLEEEKQVFFRNLTAVFNQDQLASLTRVSNRGSKWSEETIKKALQLHFSCGSTGYTNLLDQKQPLPSSRTLRRRVEGIKFNPGILDEVFSLLETKVSGLKSQEKCCILMIDEMAIQQRLEYDPSTSSVRGYATLPVPGKQSKALATHGLVFMLCGISTRWKQVVAYHYTGDSFSGVDAGQVTVDIISKCHRIGLNVLAITTDMGPGNRSMWQ
;
A
#
# COMPACT_ATOMS: atom_id res chain seq x y z
N MET A 1 54.99 -53.83 -27.27
CA MET A 1 53.53 -54.06 -27.23
C MET A 1 52.92 -53.28 -28.39
N SER A 2 52.79 -53.94 -29.53
CA SER A 2 52.32 -53.32 -30.78
C SER A 2 50.81 -53.13 -30.74
N PRO A 3 50.25 -52.02 -31.25
CA PRO A 3 48.81 -51.78 -31.23
C PRO A 3 48.10 -52.86 -32.04
N GLN A 4 47.16 -53.59 -31.43
CA GLN A 4 46.26 -54.50 -32.16
C GLN A 4 45.51 -53.67 -33.23
N ALA A 5 45.78 -53.97 -34.50
CA ALA A 5 45.08 -53.33 -35.61
C ALA A 5 43.62 -53.80 -35.62
N LEU A 6 42.70 -52.89 -35.27
CA LEU A 6 41.25 -53.09 -35.37
C LEU A 6 40.86 -53.74 -36.71
N SER A 7 39.99 -54.74 -36.65
CA SER A 7 39.41 -55.39 -37.83
C SER A 7 38.67 -54.38 -38.69
N ASN A 8 38.70 -54.55 -40.02
CA ASN A 8 38.06 -53.62 -40.96
C ASN A 8 36.54 -53.48 -40.70
N SER A 9 35.92 -54.55 -40.20
CA SER A 9 34.51 -54.57 -39.75
C SER A 9 34.28 -53.69 -38.50
N GLU A 10 35.19 -53.75 -37.53
CA GLU A 10 35.12 -52.94 -36.30
C GLU A 10 35.30 -51.45 -36.63
N ARG A 11 36.18 -51.12 -37.59
CA ARG A 11 36.35 -49.76 -38.10
C ARG A 11 35.08 -49.21 -38.76
N GLN A 12 34.41 -50.01 -39.60
CA GLN A 12 33.16 -49.60 -40.24
C GLN A 12 32.02 -49.41 -39.22
N SER A 13 31.90 -50.33 -38.25
CA SER A 13 30.94 -50.21 -37.14
C SER A 13 31.16 -48.93 -36.33
N LEU A 14 32.41 -48.61 -35.99
CA LEU A 14 32.76 -47.39 -35.26
C LEU A 14 32.45 -46.12 -36.07
N LEU A 15 32.74 -46.09 -37.37
CA LEU A 15 32.41 -44.95 -38.23
C LEU A 15 30.90 -44.72 -38.35
N GLN A 16 30.12 -45.79 -38.46
CA GLN A 16 28.65 -45.71 -38.47
C GLN A 16 28.11 -45.17 -37.14
N ARG A 17 28.70 -45.61 -36.02
CA ARG A 17 28.33 -45.12 -34.69
C ARG A 17 28.69 -43.64 -34.48
N ILE A 18 29.84 -43.19 -34.99
CA ILE A 18 30.24 -41.77 -34.96
C ILE A 18 29.22 -40.93 -35.76
N ALA A 19 28.85 -41.37 -36.96
CA ALA A 19 27.87 -40.66 -37.79
C ALA A 19 26.48 -40.58 -37.13
N GLU A 20 26.03 -41.65 -36.47
CA GLU A 20 24.81 -41.66 -35.65
C GLU A 20 24.89 -40.66 -34.49
N LEU A 21 25.98 -40.70 -33.71
CA LEU A 21 26.19 -39.81 -32.57
C LEU A 21 26.27 -38.34 -33.00
N GLU A 22 26.95 -38.05 -34.11
CA GLU A 22 26.99 -36.70 -34.66
C GLU A 22 25.61 -36.21 -35.11
N SER A 23 24.81 -37.09 -35.71
CA SER A 23 23.42 -36.78 -36.09
C SER A 23 22.57 -36.48 -34.85
N GLN A 24 22.70 -37.30 -33.80
CA GLN A 24 22.05 -37.06 -32.51
C GLN A 24 22.51 -35.74 -31.89
N CYS A 25 23.81 -35.44 -31.85
CA CYS A 25 24.33 -34.18 -31.35
C CYS A 25 23.81 -32.97 -32.15
N ARG A 26 23.68 -33.07 -33.48
CA ARG A 26 23.06 -32.01 -34.31
C ARG A 26 21.58 -31.83 -33.96
N GLY A 27 20.85 -32.92 -33.77
CA GLY A 27 19.45 -32.91 -33.34
C GLY A 27 19.25 -32.25 -31.97
N GLU A 28 20.04 -32.66 -30.97
CA GLU A 28 20.00 -32.09 -29.62
C GLU A 28 20.40 -30.61 -29.60
N LYS A 29 21.44 -30.19 -30.34
CA LYS A 29 21.81 -28.77 -30.46
C LYS A 29 20.67 -27.91 -31.02
N ARG A 30 19.93 -28.42 -32.01
CA ARG A 30 18.75 -27.72 -32.54
C ARG A 30 17.63 -27.61 -31.51
N LYS A 31 17.38 -28.67 -30.72
CA LYS A 31 16.39 -28.65 -29.62
C LYS A 31 16.77 -27.64 -28.54
N VAL A 32 18.03 -27.63 -28.10
CA VAL A 32 18.54 -26.70 -27.09
C VAL A 32 18.35 -25.26 -27.55
N ARG A 33 18.74 -24.94 -28.79
CA ARG A 33 18.56 -23.60 -29.36
C ARG A 33 17.08 -23.17 -29.37
N LYS A 34 16.17 -24.06 -29.80
CA LYS A 34 14.73 -23.75 -29.82
C LYS A 34 14.19 -23.49 -28.41
N LEU A 35 14.56 -24.32 -27.44
CA LEU A 35 14.17 -24.15 -26.03
C LEU A 35 14.74 -22.85 -25.44
N GLU A 36 15.95 -22.45 -25.81
CA GLU A 36 16.53 -21.17 -25.40
C GLU A 36 15.75 -19.99 -25.97
N GLU A 37 15.39 -20.02 -27.26
CA GLU A 37 14.57 -18.98 -27.90
C GLU A 37 13.18 -18.87 -27.22
N GLU A 38 12.50 -20.00 -26.98
CA GLU A 38 11.22 -20.04 -26.27
C GLU A 38 11.33 -19.53 -24.82
N LYS A 39 12.38 -19.94 -24.09
CA LYS A 39 12.65 -19.48 -22.74
C LYS A 39 12.88 -17.97 -22.69
N GLN A 40 13.60 -17.40 -23.66
CA GLN A 40 13.84 -15.95 -23.72
C GLN A 40 12.54 -15.17 -23.93
N VAL A 41 11.69 -15.63 -24.86
CA VAL A 41 10.38 -15.01 -25.09
C VAL A 41 9.50 -15.11 -23.84
N PHE A 42 9.46 -16.29 -23.21
CA PHE A 42 8.70 -16.51 -21.98
C PHE A 42 9.17 -15.62 -20.82
N PHE A 43 10.49 -15.54 -20.60
CA PHE A 43 11.06 -14.71 -19.54
C PHE A 43 10.77 -13.22 -19.77
N ARG A 44 10.84 -12.75 -21.02
CA ARG A 44 10.47 -11.38 -21.39
C ARG A 44 9.01 -11.07 -21.04
N ASN A 45 8.10 -11.96 -21.37
CA ASN A 45 6.67 -11.79 -21.05
C ASN A 45 6.43 -11.79 -19.53
N LEU A 46 7.14 -12.64 -18.79
CA LEU A 46 7.06 -12.67 -17.33
C LEU A 46 7.59 -11.38 -16.69
N THR A 47 8.70 -10.83 -17.17
CA THR A 47 9.25 -9.56 -16.66
C THR A 47 8.35 -8.35 -16.94
N ALA A 48 7.42 -8.45 -17.90
CA ALA A 48 6.42 -7.41 -18.14
C ALA A 48 5.29 -7.42 -17.10
N VAL A 49 5.02 -8.58 -16.48
CA VAL A 49 3.93 -8.77 -15.51
C VAL A 49 4.42 -8.72 -14.08
N PHE A 50 5.59 -9.31 -13.82
CA PHE A 50 6.14 -9.55 -12.49
C PHE A 50 7.45 -8.82 -12.28
N ASN A 51 7.64 -8.36 -11.04
CA ASN A 51 8.90 -7.77 -10.61
C ASN A 51 9.96 -8.86 -10.40
N GLN A 52 11.24 -8.47 -10.39
CA GLN A 52 12.36 -9.42 -10.27
C GLN A 52 12.30 -10.28 -8.99
N ASP A 53 11.84 -9.71 -7.88
CA ASP A 53 11.66 -10.41 -6.60
C ASP A 53 10.51 -11.44 -6.64
N GLN A 54 9.44 -11.13 -7.40
CA GLN A 54 8.36 -12.07 -7.66
C GLN A 54 8.82 -13.25 -8.50
N LEU A 55 9.62 -12.99 -9.54
CA LEU A 55 10.24 -14.05 -10.36
C LEU A 55 11.19 -14.91 -9.53
N ALA A 56 12.04 -14.29 -8.70
CA ALA A 56 12.92 -15.02 -7.79
C ALA A 56 12.13 -15.89 -6.79
N SER A 57 10.95 -15.42 -6.36
CA SER A 57 10.06 -16.20 -5.51
C SER A 57 9.38 -17.36 -6.22
N LEU A 58 9.16 -17.28 -7.53
CA LEU A 58 8.61 -18.38 -8.34
C LEU A 58 9.67 -19.45 -8.63
N THR A 59 10.93 -19.04 -8.84
CA THR A 59 12.03 -19.96 -9.16
C THR A 59 12.69 -20.57 -7.92
N ARG A 60 12.20 -20.26 -6.72
CA ARG A 60 12.84 -20.70 -5.48
C ARG A 60 12.65 -22.20 -5.25
N VAL A 61 13.70 -22.85 -4.78
CA VAL A 61 13.67 -24.26 -4.33
C VAL A 61 13.44 -24.35 -2.82
N SER A 62 13.76 -23.28 -2.08
CA SER A 62 13.62 -23.24 -0.62
C SER A 62 12.23 -22.80 -0.17
N ASN A 63 11.75 -23.40 0.93
CA ASN A 63 10.52 -22.97 1.61
C ASN A 63 10.70 -21.72 2.51
N ARG A 64 11.91 -21.13 2.57
CA ARG A 64 12.14 -19.88 3.31
C ARG A 64 11.44 -18.70 2.64
N GLY A 65 10.97 -17.75 3.44
CA GLY A 65 10.27 -16.56 2.96
C GLY A 65 11.13 -15.67 2.06
N SER A 66 10.50 -15.05 1.06
CA SER A 66 11.15 -14.12 0.12
C SER A 66 11.20 -12.71 0.72
N LYS A 67 12.30 -11.98 0.48
CA LYS A 67 12.33 -10.53 0.73
C LYS A 67 11.65 -9.82 -0.44
N TRP A 68 10.69 -8.95 -0.13
CA TRP A 68 9.91 -8.21 -1.11
C TRP A 68 10.43 -6.78 -1.25
N SER A 69 10.59 -6.35 -2.49
CA SER A 69 10.91 -4.98 -2.89
C SER A 69 9.77 -4.01 -2.55
N GLU A 70 10.07 -2.71 -2.47
CA GLU A 70 9.06 -1.69 -2.19
C GLU A 70 8.01 -1.60 -3.29
N GLU A 71 8.41 -1.78 -4.55
CA GLU A 71 7.49 -1.82 -5.69
C GLU A 71 6.48 -2.97 -5.58
N THR A 72 6.94 -4.17 -5.20
CA THR A 72 6.06 -5.32 -5.00
C THR A 72 5.16 -5.12 -3.78
N ILE A 73 5.66 -4.55 -2.68
CA ILE A 73 4.82 -4.18 -1.53
C ILE A 73 3.75 -3.17 -1.95
N LYS A 74 4.10 -2.12 -2.69
CA LYS A 74 3.16 -1.10 -3.17
C LYS A 74 2.08 -1.71 -4.07
N LYS A 75 2.47 -2.52 -5.06
CA LYS A 75 1.54 -3.25 -5.94
C LYS A 75 0.61 -4.17 -5.15
N ALA A 76 1.15 -4.88 -4.17
CA ALA A 76 0.38 -5.77 -3.31
C ALA A 76 -0.60 -5.02 -2.39
N LEU A 77 -0.21 -3.87 -1.83
CA LEU A 77 -1.11 -2.99 -1.06
C LEU A 77 -2.24 -2.46 -1.94
N GLN A 78 -1.95 -2.04 -3.18
CA GLN A 78 -2.96 -1.61 -4.14
C GLN A 78 -3.95 -2.73 -4.47
N LEU A 79 -3.45 -3.96 -4.73
CA LEU A 79 -4.30 -5.13 -4.96
C LEU A 79 -5.16 -5.46 -3.74
N HIS A 80 -4.57 -5.45 -2.54
CA HIS A 80 -5.30 -5.70 -1.29
C HIS A 80 -6.39 -4.65 -1.05
N PHE A 81 -6.13 -3.39 -1.37
CA PHE A 81 -7.12 -2.31 -1.27
C PHE A 81 -8.26 -2.50 -2.28
N SER A 82 -7.95 -2.80 -3.53
CA SER A 82 -8.95 -2.94 -4.61
C SER A 82 -9.81 -4.20 -4.48
N CYS A 83 -9.24 -5.34 -4.08
CA CYS A 83 -9.94 -6.62 -4.03
C CYS A 83 -10.45 -6.99 -2.62
N GLY A 84 -10.08 -6.20 -1.60
CA GLY A 84 -10.34 -6.52 -0.19
C GLY A 84 -9.50 -7.69 0.34
N SER A 85 -9.63 -7.97 1.64
CA SER A 85 -8.86 -9.02 2.31
C SER A 85 -9.15 -10.41 1.77
N THR A 86 -10.42 -10.70 1.46
CA THR A 86 -10.85 -12.02 0.94
C THR A 86 -10.33 -12.23 -0.47
N GLY A 87 -10.46 -11.22 -1.35
CA GLY A 87 -9.94 -11.29 -2.71
C GLY A 87 -8.42 -11.42 -2.74
N TYR A 88 -7.72 -10.67 -1.90
CA TYR A 88 -6.27 -10.82 -1.77
C TYR A 88 -5.84 -12.20 -1.26
N THR A 89 -6.57 -12.75 -0.29
CA THR A 89 -6.31 -14.11 0.22
C THR A 89 -6.50 -15.16 -0.88
N ASN A 90 -7.56 -15.02 -1.70
CA ASN A 90 -7.78 -15.90 -2.84
C ASN A 90 -6.62 -15.86 -3.85
N LEU A 91 -6.04 -14.69 -4.12
CA LEU A 91 -4.84 -14.58 -4.96
C LEU A 91 -3.63 -15.31 -4.37
N LEU A 92 -3.45 -15.27 -3.04
CA LEU A 92 -2.39 -16.02 -2.37
C LEU A 92 -2.63 -17.54 -2.45
N ASP A 93 -3.89 -17.97 -2.35
CA ASP A 93 -4.27 -19.39 -2.46
C ASP A 93 -4.01 -19.93 -3.88
N GLN A 94 -4.22 -19.10 -4.90
CA GLN A 94 -3.82 -19.35 -6.28
C GLN A 94 -2.30 -19.33 -6.52
N LYS A 95 -1.49 -19.23 -5.45
CA LYS A 95 -0.02 -19.23 -5.48
C LYS A 95 0.61 -18.06 -6.23
N GLN A 96 -0.10 -16.93 -6.31
CA GLN A 96 0.47 -15.73 -6.89
C GLN A 96 1.66 -15.25 -6.04
N PRO A 97 2.80 -14.84 -6.65
CA PRO A 97 4.01 -14.47 -5.93
C PRO A 97 3.87 -13.08 -5.28
N LEU A 98 3.09 -13.03 -4.21
CA LEU A 98 2.76 -11.82 -3.47
C LEU A 98 3.12 -11.97 -1.98
N PRO A 99 3.39 -10.85 -1.28
CA PRO A 99 3.62 -10.85 0.15
C PRO A 99 2.38 -11.33 0.91
N SER A 100 2.59 -12.02 2.04
CA SER A 100 1.47 -12.39 2.92
C SER A 100 0.77 -11.16 3.50
N SER A 101 -0.50 -11.29 3.86
CA SER A 101 -1.27 -10.20 4.50
C SER A 101 -0.60 -9.71 5.79
N ARG A 102 0.07 -10.59 6.54
CA ARG A 102 0.88 -10.21 7.71
C ARG A 102 2.06 -9.31 7.34
N THR A 103 2.72 -9.60 6.21
CA THR A 103 3.83 -8.77 5.71
C THR A 103 3.32 -7.39 5.30
N LEU A 104 2.17 -7.31 4.63
CA LEU A 104 1.54 -6.04 4.27
C LEU A 104 1.20 -5.20 5.51
N ARG A 105 0.54 -5.80 6.51
CA ARG A 105 0.23 -5.12 7.77
C ARG A 105 1.48 -4.57 8.45
N ARG A 106 2.53 -5.40 8.60
CA ARG A 106 3.81 -4.98 9.21
C ARG A 106 4.49 -3.84 8.44
N ARG A 107 4.35 -3.78 7.11
CA ARG A 107 4.92 -2.69 6.30
C ARG A 107 4.20 -1.36 6.52
N VAL A 108 2.92 -1.38 6.88
CA VAL A 108 2.10 -0.18 7.13
C VAL A 108 2.04 0.19 8.62
N GLU A 109 2.35 -0.75 9.51
CA GLU A 109 2.33 -0.58 10.98
C GLU A 109 3.16 0.60 11.50
N GLY A 110 4.22 1.00 10.78
CA GLY A 110 5.02 2.17 11.13
C GLY A 110 4.30 3.51 10.95
N ILE A 111 3.21 3.55 10.19
CA ILE A 111 2.42 4.76 9.95
C ILE A 111 1.37 4.89 11.04
N LYS A 112 1.57 5.85 11.94
CA LYS A 112 0.68 6.09 13.07
C LYS A 112 -0.36 7.15 12.71
N PHE A 113 -1.63 6.82 12.84
CA PHE A 113 -2.73 7.77 12.66
C PHE A 113 -3.42 7.98 13.99
N ASN A 114 -2.81 8.73 14.90
CA ASN A 114 -3.44 9.07 16.17
C ASN A 114 -4.51 10.17 15.97
N PRO A 115 -5.51 10.27 16.86
CA PRO A 115 -6.46 11.37 16.81
C PRO A 115 -5.74 12.71 16.96
N GLY A 116 -6.23 13.72 16.26
CA GLY A 116 -5.56 14.99 16.07
C GLY A 116 -5.33 15.32 14.61
N ILE A 117 -4.46 16.30 14.39
CA ILE A 117 -3.97 16.67 13.07
C ILE A 117 -2.95 15.62 12.59
N LEU A 118 -3.14 15.11 11.38
CA LEU A 118 -2.34 14.03 10.80
C LEU A 118 -1.10 14.57 10.08
N ASP A 119 0.02 14.73 10.80
CA ASP A 119 1.26 15.31 10.27
C ASP A 119 1.87 14.49 9.13
N GLU A 120 1.75 13.16 9.19
CA GLU A 120 2.18 12.26 8.11
C GLU A 120 1.41 12.54 6.82
N VAL A 121 0.11 12.85 6.93
CA VAL A 121 -0.71 13.22 5.78
C VAL A 121 -0.34 14.60 5.25
N PHE A 122 -0.07 15.56 6.13
CA PHE A 122 0.40 16.89 5.70
C PHE A 122 1.74 16.82 4.95
N SER A 123 2.66 15.97 5.40
CA SER A 123 3.94 15.74 4.72
C SER A 123 3.75 15.18 3.30
N LEU A 124 2.81 14.24 3.14
CA LEU A 124 2.44 13.71 1.82
C LEU A 124 1.72 14.76 0.95
N LEU A 125 0.85 15.56 1.56
CA LEU A 125 0.15 16.65 0.88
C LEU A 125 1.12 17.72 0.39
N GLU A 126 2.15 18.08 1.15
CA GLU A 126 3.17 19.05 0.72
C GLU A 126 3.83 18.64 -0.59
N THR A 127 4.21 17.36 -0.71
CA THR A 127 4.79 16.79 -1.95
C THR A 127 3.79 16.86 -3.12
N LYS A 128 2.49 16.70 -2.85
CA LYS A 128 1.46 16.86 -3.87
C LYS A 128 1.31 18.33 -4.27
N VAL A 129 1.28 19.24 -3.30
CA VAL A 129 1.05 20.67 -3.49
C VAL A 129 2.18 21.36 -4.24
N SER A 130 3.43 20.89 -4.09
CA SER A 130 4.56 21.40 -4.87
C SER A 130 4.38 21.18 -6.39
N GLY A 131 3.64 20.14 -6.79
CA GLY A 131 3.31 19.87 -8.19
C GLY A 131 2.05 20.57 -8.71
N LEU A 132 1.26 21.21 -7.84
CA LEU A 132 0.01 21.85 -8.22
C LEU A 132 0.23 23.25 -8.83
N LYS A 133 -0.58 23.58 -9.84
CA LYS A 133 -0.68 24.95 -10.36
C LYS A 133 -1.33 25.86 -9.32
N SER A 134 -1.09 27.16 -9.41
CA SER A 134 -1.62 28.15 -8.45
C SER A 134 -3.13 28.05 -8.23
N GLN A 135 -3.90 27.72 -9.27
CA GLN A 135 -5.37 27.63 -9.17
C GLN A 135 -5.83 26.35 -8.46
N GLU A 136 -5.05 25.27 -8.56
CA GLU A 136 -5.34 23.98 -7.93
C GLU A 136 -5.02 23.97 -6.42
N LYS A 137 -4.34 25.01 -5.93
CA LYS A 137 -4.00 25.20 -4.52
C LYS A 137 -5.16 25.75 -3.69
N CYS A 138 -6.25 26.20 -4.34
CA CYS A 138 -7.46 26.63 -3.66
C CYS A 138 -8.29 25.43 -3.19
N CYS A 139 -8.63 25.40 -1.91
CA CYS A 139 -9.38 24.31 -1.28
C CYS A 139 -10.44 24.81 -0.30
N ILE A 140 -11.36 23.91 0.06
CA ILE A 140 -12.39 24.07 1.08
C ILE A 140 -12.06 23.10 2.22
N LEU A 141 -12.24 23.54 3.46
CA LEU A 141 -12.19 22.67 4.63
C LEU A 141 -13.62 22.24 5.01
N MET A 142 -13.91 20.94 4.89
CA MET A 142 -15.17 20.37 5.31
C MET A 142 -15.00 19.71 6.67
N ILE A 143 -15.93 19.97 7.59
CA ILE A 143 -15.95 19.38 8.92
C ILE A 143 -17.30 18.71 9.11
N ASP A 144 -17.29 17.44 9.48
CA ASP A 144 -18.51 16.67 9.70
C ASP A 144 -18.31 15.65 10.83
N GLU A 145 -19.41 15.29 11.49
CA GLU A 145 -19.42 14.36 12.61
C GLU A 145 -20.17 13.07 12.22
N MET A 146 -19.58 11.91 12.54
CA MET A 146 -20.21 10.62 12.30
C MET A 146 -20.39 9.83 13.59
N ALA A 147 -21.58 9.23 13.78
CA ALA A 147 -21.83 8.35 14.90
C ALA A 147 -20.98 7.07 14.80
N ILE A 148 -20.42 6.65 15.93
CA ILE A 148 -19.66 5.41 16.07
C ILE A 148 -20.23 4.56 17.21
N GLN A 149 -19.90 3.26 17.20
CA GLN A 149 -20.27 2.41 18.31
C GLN A 149 -19.41 2.74 19.54
N GLN A 150 -20.06 3.17 20.62
CA GLN A 150 -19.40 3.44 21.89
C GLN A 150 -18.81 2.14 22.47
N ARG A 151 -17.49 2.04 22.51
CA ARG A 151 -16.79 0.86 23.03
C ARG A 151 -15.39 1.23 23.52
N LEU A 152 -14.97 0.61 24.62
CA LEU A 152 -13.57 0.62 25.04
C LEU A 152 -12.85 -0.60 24.46
N GLU A 153 -11.74 -0.36 23.79
CA GLU A 153 -10.90 -1.41 23.22
C GLU A 153 -9.45 -1.21 23.63
N TYR A 154 -8.80 -2.30 24.03
CA TYR A 154 -7.37 -2.29 24.30
C TYR A 154 -6.62 -2.56 23.00
N ASP A 155 -5.71 -1.65 22.63
CA ASP A 155 -4.80 -1.81 21.50
C ASP A 155 -3.45 -2.35 21.99
N PRO A 156 -3.13 -3.64 21.72
CA PRO A 156 -1.87 -4.24 22.18
C PRO A 156 -0.63 -3.59 21.57
N SER A 157 -0.74 -3.00 20.37
CA SER A 157 0.41 -2.41 19.66
C SER A 157 0.90 -1.13 20.32
N THR A 158 -0.01 -0.35 20.89
CA THR A 158 0.29 0.90 21.61
C THR A 158 0.19 0.75 23.13
N SER A 159 -0.24 -0.43 23.60
CA SER A 159 -0.56 -0.70 25.01
C SER A 159 -1.47 0.37 25.62
N SER A 160 -2.46 0.82 24.84
CA SER A 160 -3.36 1.90 25.22
C SER A 160 -4.82 1.49 25.09
N VAL A 161 -5.67 2.08 25.94
CA VAL A 161 -7.13 1.91 25.85
C VAL A 161 -7.69 3.01 24.95
N ARG A 162 -8.36 2.61 23.87
CA ARG A 162 -9.10 3.48 22.95
C ARG A 162 -10.58 3.47 23.28
N GLY A 163 -11.30 4.47 22.76
CA GLY A 163 -12.75 4.62 22.97
C GLY A 163 -13.14 5.79 23.88
N TYR A 164 -12.18 6.62 24.27
CA TYR A 164 -12.45 7.89 24.96
C TYR A 164 -12.52 9.04 23.96
N ALA A 165 -13.32 10.06 24.29
CA ALA A 165 -13.32 11.32 23.57
C ALA A 165 -11.94 11.99 23.67
N THR A 166 -11.53 12.60 22.56
CA THR A 166 -10.24 13.28 22.42
C THR A 166 -10.37 14.79 22.54
N LEU A 167 -11.55 15.34 22.25
CA LEU A 167 -11.89 16.72 22.55
C LEU A 167 -12.53 16.81 23.94
N PRO A 168 -12.28 17.90 24.68
CA PRO A 168 -12.97 18.15 25.95
C PRO A 168 -14.48 18.15 25.77
N VAL A 169 -15.18 17.51 26.71
CA VAL A 169 -16.64 17.51 26.76
C VAL A 169 -17.07 18.49 27.87
N PRO A 170 -17.80 19.57 27.52
CA PRO A 170 -18.25 20.55 28.51
C PRO A 170 -19.00 19.90 29.67
N GLY A 171 -18.67 20.26 30.90
CA GLY A 171 -19.32 19.74 32.11
C GLY A 171 -18.87 18.35 32.58
N LYS A 172 -17.95 17.68 31.87
CA LYS A 172 -17.37 16.39 32.31
C LYS A 172 -15.90 16.55 32.68
N GLN A 173 -15.55 16.20 33.91
CA GLN A 173 -14.16 16.22 34.40
C GLN A 173 -13.42 14.90 34.14
N SER A 174 -14.15 13.79 33.95
CA SER A 174 -13.59 12.47 33.66
C SER A 174 -13.55 12.18 32.15
N LYS A 175 -12.74 11.19 31.75
CA LYS A 175 -12.65 10.75 30.35
C LYS A 175 -14.01 10.25 29.85
N ALA A 176 -14.70 11.09 29.07
CA ALA A 176 -15.95 10.73 28.43
C ALA A 176 -15.72 9.65 27.37
N LEU A 177 -16.71 8.78 27.17
CA LEU A 177 -16.67 7.78 26.11
C LEU A 177 -16.95 8.43 24.76
N ALA A 178 -16.27 7.94 23.72
CA ALA A 178 -16.46 8.40 22.36
C ALA A 178 -17.75 7.81 21.80
N THR A 179 -18.65 8.67 21.33
CA THR A 179 -19.90 8.30 20.65
C THR A 179 -19.89 8.73 19.19
N HIS A 180 -19.05 9.72 18.84
CA HIS A 180 -18.90 10.21 17.48
C HIS A 180 -17.43 10.40 17.10
N GLY A 181 -17.19 10.53 15.80
CA GLY A 181 -15.91 10.95 15.22
C GLY A 181 -16.11 12.22 14.41
N LEU A 182 -15.45 13.30 14.82
CA LEU A 182 -15.37 14.56 14.11
C LEU A 182 -14.22 14.51 13.10
N VAL A 183 -14.50 14.69 11.82
CA VAL A 183 -13.53 14.55 10.73
C VAL A 183 -13.34 15.87 9.99
N PHE A 184 -12.08 16.21 9.74
CA PHE A 184 -11.68 17.40 8.99
C PHE A 184 -11.08 16.97 7.65
N MET A 185 -11.70 17.40 6.56
CA MET A 185 -11.36 17.00 5.21
C MET A 185 -11.12 18.21 4.31
N LEU A 186 -9.96 18.27 3.66
CA LEU A 186 -9.68 19.23 2.60
C LEU A 186 -10.24 18.74 1.27
N CYS A 187 -10.88 19.64 0.52
CA CYS A 187 -11.37 19.39 -0.82
C CYS A 187 -10.85 20.44 -1.80
N GLY A 188 -10.27 20.00 -2.92
CA GLY A 188 -9.88 20.90 -4.00
C GLY A 188 -11.09 21.53 -4.68
N ILE A 189 -10.98 22.82 -5.01
CA ILE A 189 -12.05 23.56 -5.72
C ILE A 189 -11.91 23.37 -7.23
N SER A 190 -10.77 23.74 -7.79
CA SER A 190 -10.55 23.69 -9.24
C SER A 190 -10.36 22.27 -9.76
N THR A 191 -9.76 21.38 -8.96
CA THR A 191 -9.60 19.97 -9.29
C THR A 191 -10.16 19.09 -8.19
N ARG A 192 -10.79 17.99 -8.61
CA ARG A 192 -11.44 17.06 -7.69
C ARG A 192 -10.39 16.22 -6.95
N TRP A 193 -10.08 16.63 -5.74
CA TRP A 193 -9.35 15.80 -4.77
C TRP A 193 -9.91 16.02 -3.38
N LYS A 194 -9.82 14.99 -2.53
CA LYS A 194 -10.26 15.02 -1.13
C LYS A 194 -9.19 14.38 -0.27
N GLN A 195 -8.92 14.94 0.90
CA GLN A 195 -7.97 14.37 1.85
C GLN A 195 -8.43 14.63 3.28
N VAL A 196 -8.60 13.58 4.08
CA VAL A 196 -8.78 13.72 5.52
C VAL A 196 -7.45 14.14 6.13
N VAL A 197 -7.47 15.22 6.91
CA VAL A 197 -6.25 15.85 7.47
C VAL A 197 -6.24 15.88 8.99
N ALA A 198 -7.40 15.75 9.62
CA ALA A 198 -7.49 15.57 11.06
C ALA A 198 -8.75 14.78 11.40
N TYR A 199 -8.73 14.13 12.54
CA TYR A 199 -9.93 13.55 13.13
C TYR A 199 -9.84 13.56 14.65
N HIS A 200 -10.97 13.72 15.30
CA HIS A 200 -11.10 13.66 16.75
C HIS A 200 -12.28 12.79 17.13
N TYR A 201 -12.14 12.04 18.22
CA TYR A 201 -13.28 11.40 18.88
C TYR A 201 -13.99 12.42 19.76
N THR A 202 -15.32 12.44 19.68
CA THR A 202 -16.22 13.33 20.41
C THR A 202 -17.23 12.51 21.22
N GLY A 203 -17.73 13.12 22.30
CA GLY A 203 -18.75 12.50 23.14
C GLY A 203 -20.15 12.80 22.61
N ASP A 204 -21.14 12.68 23.50
CA ASP A 204 -22.49 13.21 23.33
C ASP A 204 -22.51 14.73 23.04
N SER A 205 -21.44 15.42 23.38
CA SER A 205 -21.13 16.79 22.98
C SER A 205 -19.62 16.97 22.87
N PHE A 206 -19.18 18.13 22.39
CA PHE A 206 -17.78 18.54 22.37
C PHE A 206 -17.66 20.06 22.53
N SER A 207 -16.48 20.51 22.95
CA SER A 207 -16.14 21.92 23.05
C SER A 207 -15.96 22.54 21.66
N GLY A 208 -16.88 23.42 21.27
CA GLY A 208 -16.80 24.17 20.01
C GLY A 208 -15.54 25.05 19.93
N VAL A 209 -15.11 25.60 21.07
CA VAL A 209 -13.89 26.42 21.18
C VAL A 209 -12.66 25.60 20.80
N ASP A 210 -12.52 24.39 21.36
CA ASP A 210 -11.36 23.52 21.06
C ASP A 210 -11.40 23.04 19.60
N ALA A 211 -12.57 22.69 19.07
CA ALA A 211 -12.73 22.33 17.67
C ALA A 211 -12.42 23.52 16.72
N GLY A 212 -12.77 24.74 17.13
CA GLY A 212 -12.42 25.98 16.43
C GLY A 212 -10.92 26.22 16.41
N GLN A 213 -10.23 25.98 17.54
CA GLN A 213 -8.77 26.06 17.59
C GLN A 213 -8.11 25.04 16.66
N VAL A 214 -8.59 23.78 16.65
CA VAL A 214 -8.11 22.76 15.70
C VAL A 214 -8.31 23.21 14.25
N THR A 215 -9.44 23.86 13.95
CA THR A 215 -9.73 24.41 12.62
C THR A 215 -8.70 25.47 12.22
N VAL A 216 -8.39 26.41 13.11
CA VAL A 216 -7.38 27.45 12.88
C VAL A 216 -5.98 26.85 12.68
N ASP A 217 -5.63 25.83 13.46
CA ASP A 217 -4.35 25.13 13.34
C ASP A 217 -4.21 24.40 12.00
N ILE A 218 -5.29 23.77 11.53
CA ILE A 218 -5.36 23.14 10.21
C ILE A 218 -5.16 24.18 9.11
N ILE A 219 -5.86 25.31 9.16
CA ILE A 219 -5.72 26.40 8.18
C ILE A 219 -4.28 26.92 8.16
N SER A 220 -3.70 27.12 9.34
CA SER A 220 -2.30 27.56 9.48
C SER A 220 -1.33 26.55 8.85
N LYS A 221 -1.52 25.26 9.06
CA LYS A 221 -0.72 24.21 8.40
C LYS A 221 -0.93 24.16 6.89
N CYS A 222 -2.17 24.31 6.42
CA CYS A 222 -2.49 24.39 5.00
C CYS A 222 -1.74 25.55 4.33
N HIS A 223 -1.75 26.73 4.95
CA HIS A 223 -1.05 27.90 4.44
C HIS A 223 0.47 27.67 4.33
N ARG A 224 1.08 27.03 5.34
CA ARG A 224 2.51 26.69 5.33
C ARG A 224 2.92 25.80 4.16
N ILE A 225 2.09 24.83 3.79
CA ILE A 225 2.36 23.94 2.65
C ILE A 225 1.93 24.54 1.31
N GLY A 226 1.45 25.78 1.28
CA GLY A 226 1.06 26.51 0.08
C GLY A 226 -0.37 26.28 -0.40
N LEU A 227 -1.25 25.69 0.42
CA LEU A 227 -2.69 25.62 0.15
C LEU A 227 -3.40 26.91 0.60
N ASN A 228 -4.45 27.28 -0.11
CA ASN A 228 -5.30 28.41 0.22
C ASN A 228 -6.72 27.92 0.56
N VAL A 229 -7.06 27.92 1.85
CA VAL A 229 -8.39 27.54 2.33
C VAL A 229 -9.33 28.73 2.15
N LEU A 230 -10.26 28.64 1.20
CA LEU A 230 -11.15 29.75 0.84
C LEU A 230 -12.49 29.73 1.58
N ALA A 231 -12.93 28.55 2.01
CA ALA A 231 -14.19 28.39 2.72
C ALA A 231 -14.10 27.21 3.68
N ILE A 232 -14.95 27.26 4.70
CA ILE A 232 -15.16 26.18 5.66
C ILE A 232 -16.64 25.81 5.60
N THR A 233 -16.94 24.52 5.57
CA THR A 233 -18.32 24.01 5.53
C THR A 233 -18.55 23.04 6.68
N THR A 234 -19.58 23.29 7.47
CA THR A 234 -20.01 22.44 8.60
C THR A 234 -21.51 22.22 8.51
N ASP A 235 -22.03 21.21 9.20
CA ASP A 235 -23.46 21.11 9.43
C ASP A 235 -23.96 22.19 10.43
N MET A 236 -25.27 22.17 10.73
CA MET A 236 -25.92 23.09 11.68
C MET A 236 -26.06 22.51 13.09
N GLY A 237 -25.29 21.46 13.41
CA GLY A 237 -25.29 20.83 14.73
C GLY A 237 -24.90 21.81 15.84
N PRO A 238 -25.40 21.64 17.08
CA PRO A 238 -25.11 22.57 18.17
C PRO A 238 -23.61 22.78 18.44
N GLY A 239 -22.79 21.71 18.35
CA GLY A 239 -21.34 21.79 18.52
C GLY A 239 -20.64 22.54 17.38
N ASN A 240 -21.12 22.40 16.15
CA ASN A 240 -20.59 23.17 15.02
C ASN A 240 -21.00 24.64 15.10
N ARG A 241 -22.22 24.95 15.57
CA ARG A 241 -22.63 26.34 15.80
C ARG A 241 -21.80 27.03 16.88
N SER A 242 -21.44 26.34 17.96
CA SER A 242 -20.59 26.92 19.01
C SER A 242 -19.14 27.11 18.59
N MET A 243 -18.68 26.42 17.54
CA MET A 243 -17.37 26.68 16.91
C MET A 243 -17.29 28.08 16.27
N TRP A 244 -18.43 28.62 15.84
CA TRP A 244 -18.54 29.89 15.12
C TRP A 244 -18.88 31.09 16.01
N GLN A 245 -19.15 30.86 17.29
CA GLN A 245 -19.47 31.89 18.28
C GLN A 245 -18.19 32.44 18.90
#